data_AF-A0A835F3Z9-F1
#
_entry.id   AF-A0A835F3Z9-F1
#
_cell.length_a   1.000
_cell.length_b   1.000
_cell.length_c   1.000
_cell.angle_alpha   90.00
_cell.angle_beta   90.00
_cell.angle_gamma   90.00
#
_symmetry.space_group_name_H-M   'P 1'
#
loop_
_entity.id
_entity.type
_entity.pdbx_description
1 polymer ?
#
loop_
_entity_poly.entity_id
_entity_poly.type
_entity_poly.pdbx_seq_one_letter_code
_entity_poly.pdbx_strand_id
1 'polypeptide(L)'
;MSKKGGRAKKAAGGGELSRFLDSHIQTITDTFQMMAEAVPGSLERTEWSEVVKFGDQVSRQATVAGMIWSGDLPNVETLKENIVAYFNILQGFLLVCHGSMVGAGPTLHKSICGYAKNVVDSSFSLFKHAVSAYESRSPDRNTTVPQVTGTVWEACAALKKVPASNCIAIGRAMTQIGVCLKDILREMKELPIGDSSDSTAEKSTNGVVDTTSCSDRDEVSSDLDMDDDDDFTEEEAAVAKLVVTVVSDSLAVVKEAIRFITGLLKSSGNKNGANEDKVEPMEKLLSHCKEIAGQVNDLGASVYPPQDASEMKLAVKRLYDGINGMRKEIGHLGGSPASVFAALEGFEKCLGSLEGELADDVVNDMENLTLSH
;
A
#
# COMPACT_ATOMS: atom_id res chain seq x y z
N MET A 1 50.27 3.84 47.10
CA MET A 1 49.76 5.21 46.89
C MET A 1 48.77 5.18 45.74
N SER A 2 47.56 5.67 45.98
CA SER A 2 46.37 5.43 45.16
C SER A 2 46.03 6.65 44.30
N LYS A 3 45.46 6.38 43.11
CA LYS A 3 44.61 7.24 42.26
C LYS A 3 45.23 8.48 41.58
N LYS A 4 45.10 8.52 40.25
CA LYS A 4 43.95 9.20 39.62
C LYS A 4 43.76 8.72 38.17
N GLY A 5 42.84 7.77 37.99
CA GLY A 5 42.18 7.53 36.72
C GLY A 5 41.28 8.72 36.39
N GLY A 6 41.46 9.27 35.19
CA GLY A 6 40.57 10.26 34.59
C GLY A 6 39.21 9.62 34.38
N ARG A 7 38.27 9.95 35.25
CA ARG A 7 36.89 9.51 35.21
C ARG A 7 36.21 10.23 34.04
N ALA A 8 35.93 9.50 32.95
CA ALA A 8 34.99 9.93 31.92
C ALA A 8 33.69 10.34 32.62
N LYS A 9 33.39 11.64 32.57
CA LYS A 9 32.26 12.23 33.28
C LYS A 9 31.13 12.47 32.29
N LYS A 10 30.18 11.52 32.31
CA LYS A 10 28.76 11.63 31.96
C LYS A 10 28.39 12.04 30.52
N ALA A 11 28.04 11.04 29.73
CA ALA A 11 26.87 11.13 28.85
C ALA A 11 25.62 11.14 29.73
N ALA A 12 24.95 12.28 29.86
CA ALA A 12 23.56 12.42 30.32
C ALA A 12 23.15 13.91 30.25
N GLY A 13 22.42 14.27 29.19
CA GLY A 13 21.83 15.58 28.96
C GLY A 13 22.35 16.21 27.67
N GLY A 14 21.52 16.21 26.61
CA GLY A 14 21.82 16.82 25.31
C GLY A 14 22.30 18.27 25.46
N GLY A 15 23.18 18.69 24.56
CA GLY A 15 23.76 20.03 24.58
C GLY A 15 22.70 21.11 24.39
N GLU A 16 23.15 22.36 24.49
CA GLU A 16 22.26 23.54 24.41
C GLU A 16 21.43 23.56 23.13
N LEU A 17 22.01 23.16 21.99
CA LEU A 17 21.32 23.12 20.69
C LEU A 17 20.34 21.96 20.62
N SER A 18 20.67 20.79 21.18
CA SER A 18 19.75 19.67 21.27
C SER A 18 18.47 20.05 22.00
N ARG A 19 18.58 20.68 23.18
CA ARG A 19 17.39 21.10 23.95
C ARG A 19 16.59 22.17 23.24
N PHE A 20 17.27 23.10 22.58
CA PHE A 20 16.62 24.15 21.79
C PHE A 20 15.83 23.54 20.61
N LEU A 21 16.45 22.61 19.87
CA LEU A 21 15.82 21.88 18.79
C LEU A 21 14.61 21.06 19.26
N ASP A 22 14.72 20.35 20.39
CA ASP A 22 13.64 19.52 20.93
C ASP A 22 12.35 20.32 21.17
N SER A 23 12.48 21.56 21.65
CA SER A 23 11.33 22.47 21.80
C SER A 23 10.62 22.75 20.48
N HIS A 24 11.38 23.01 19.40
CA HIS A 24 10.80 23.28 18.07
C HIS A 24 10.22 22.02 17.42
N ILE A 25 10.85 20.87 17.62
CA ILE A 25 10.33 19.57 17.19
C ILE A 25 8.99 19.30 17.86
N GLN A 26 8.88 19.56 19.16
CA GLN A 26 7.62 19.36 19.88
C GLN A 26 6.52 20.26 19.33
N THR A 27 6.79 21.55 19.11
CA THR A 27 5.81 22.48 18.51
C THR A 27 5.30 22.01 17.15
N ILE A 28 6.19 21.53 16.27
CA ILE A 28 5.79 20.99 14.97
C ILE A 28 5.01 19.68 15.12
N THR A 29 5.39 18.82 16.07
CA THR A 29 4.67 17.56 16.34
C THR A 29 3.25 17.85 16.80
N ASP A 30 3.08 18.79 17.73
CA ASP A 30 1.76 19.22 18.23
C ASP A 30 0.93 19.82 17.09
N THR A 31 1.54 20.68 16.25
CA THR A 31 0.89 21.26 15.07
C THR A 31 0.43 20.17 14.10
N PHE A 32 1.30 19.20 13.80
CA PHE A 32 0.99 18.11 12.89
C PHE A 32 -0.11 17.20 13.45
N GLN A 33 -0.13 16.96 14.76
CA GLN A 33 -1.19 16.18 15.40
C GLN A 33 -2.55 16.87 15.31
N MET A 34 -2.61 18.20 15.48
CA MET A 34 -3.84 18.96 15.28
C MET A 34 -4.36 18.87 13.84
N MET A 35 -3.47 18.68 12.85
CA MET A 35 -3.89 18.50 11.45
C MET A 35 -4.62 17.19 11.17
N ALA A 36 -4.52 16.21 12.07
CA ALA A 36 -5.27 14.96 11.93
C ALA A 36 -6.78 15.15 12.19
N GLU A 37 -7.18 16.29 12.74
CA GLU A 37 -8.58 16.63 12.94
C GLU A 37 -9.22 17.08 11.61
N ALA A 38 -10.51 16.78 11.45
CA ALA A 38 -11.23 17.14 10.23
C ALA A 38 -11.42 18.65 10.15
N VAL A 39 -11.04 19.25 9.02
CA VAL A 39 -11.22 20.68 8.80
C VAL A 39 -12.69 21.00 8.51
N PRO A 40 -13.29 22.01 9.15
CA PRO A 40 -14.65 22.42 8.85
C PRO A 40 -14.84 22.73 7.36
N GLY A 41 -15.85 22.12 6.74
CA GLY A 41 -16.14 22.27 5.30
C GLY A 41 -16.61 23.65 4.86
N SER A 42 -16.82 24.59 5.79
CA SER A 42 -17.24 25.97 5.49
C SER A 42 -16.09 26.92 5.14
N LEU A 43 -14.85 26.46 5.24
CA LEU A 43 -13.66 27.26 4.94
C LEU A 43 -13.32 27.25 3.45
N GLU A 44 -12.61 28.27 2.99
CA GLU A 44 -12.05 28.26 1.64
C GLU A 44 -10.90 27.26 1.58
N ARG A 45 -10.99 26.31 0.64
CA ARG A 45 -9.96 25.31 0.44
C ARG A 45 -8.73 25.93 -0.18
N THR A 46 -7.58 25.70 0.43
CA THR A 46 -6.28 26.10 -0.13
C THR A 46 -5.93 25.26 -1.36
N GLU A 47 -5.43 25.92 -2.40
CA GLU A 47 -5.00 25.26 -3.62
C GLU A 47 -3.75 24.41 -3.39
N TRP A 48 -3.72 23.18 -3.90
CA TRP A 48 -2.55 22.30 -3.74
C TRP A 48 -1.27 22.90 -4.35
N SER A 49 -1.41 23.76 -5.37
CA SER A 49 -0.28 24.49 -5.95
C SER A 49 0.43 25.39 -4.93
N GLU A 50 -0.28 25.90 -3.92
CA GLU A 50 0.30 26.68 -2.83
C GLU A 50 1.08 25.80 -1.87
N VAL A 51 0.59 24.60 -1.56
CA VAL A 51 1.33 23.61 -0.77
C VAL A 51 2.65 23.26 -1.44
N VAL A 52 2.66 23.05 -2.76
CA VAL A 52 3.88 22.77 -3.52
C VAL A 52 4.85 23.96 -3.46
N LYS A 53 4.36 25.21 -3.57
CA LYS A 53 5.20 26.42 -3.43
C LYS A 53 5.83 26.51 -2.04
N PHE A 54 5.08 26.22 -0.98
CA PHE A 54 5.62 26.17 0.38
C PHE A 54 6.62 25.01 0.57
N GLY A 55 6.37 23.86 -0.04
CA GLY A 55 7.35 22.77 -0.12
C GLY A 55 8.66 23.19 -0.79
N ASP A 56 8.59 23.96 -1.89
CA ASP A 56 9.79 24.53 -2.52
C ASP A 56 10.51 25.53 -1.59
N GLN A 57 9.79 26.27 -0.74
CA GLN A 57 10.41 27.14 0.27
C GLN A 57 11.12 26.32 1.37
N VAL A 58 10.49 25.25 1.87
CA VAL A 58 11.13 24.31 2.80
C VAL A 58 12.40 23.73 2.19
N SER A 59 12.34 23.29 0.93
CA SER A 59 13.50 22.75 0.20
C SER A 59 14.64 23.76 0.07
N ARG A 60 14.34 25.03 -0.25
CA ARG A 60 15.36 26.10 -0.32
C ARG A 60 15.97 26.37 1.05
N GLN A 61 15.13 26.41 2.09
CA GLN A 61 15.61 26.63 3.45
C GLN A 61 16.46 25.45 3.95
N ALA A 62 16.17 24.23 3.49
CA ALA A 62 17.01 23.06 3.74
C ALA A 62 18.39 23.21 3.11
N THR A 63 18.49 23.77 1.90
CA THR A 63 19.79 24.10 1.28
C THR A 63 20.57 25.10 2.15
N VAL A 64 19.92 26.17 2.60
CA VAL A 64 20.56 27.18 3.47
C VAL A 64 21.04 26.54 4.78
N ALA A 65 20.20 25.73 5.42
CA ALA A 65 20.59 24.97 6.61
C ALA A 65 21.78 24.05 6.29
N GLY A 66 21.69 23.21 5.27
CA GLY A 66 22.76 22.29 4.88
C GLY A 66 24.11 23.00 4.68
N MET A 67 24.12 24.18 4.06
CA MET A 67 25.33 25.00 3.90
C MET A 67 25.87 25.55 5.23
N ILE A 68 25.01 26.10 6.10
CA ILE A 68 25.40 26.64 7.40
C ILE A 68 25.97 25.54 8.30
N TRP A 69 25.27 24.40 8.39
CA TRP A 69 25.63 23.30 9.29
C TRP A 69 26.83 22.48 8.79
N SER A 70 27.11 22.49 7.48
CA SER A 70 28.32 21.88 6.90
C SER A 70 29.53 22.82 6.86
N GLY A 71 29.31 24.13 7.01
CA GLY A 71 30.37 25.15 6.95
C GLY A 71 31.26 25.19 8.20
N ASP A 72 32.30 26.03 8.17
CA ASP A 72 33.25 26.16 9.29
C ASP A 72 32.55 26.66 10.56
N LEU A 73 32.56 25.79 11.59
CA LEU A 73 32.04 25.98 12.96
C LEU A 73 31.31 27.32 13.20
N PRO A 74 30.05 27.45 12.73
CA PRO A 74 29.27 28.66 12.92
C PRO A 74 29.01 28.93 14.40
N ASN A 75 28.84 30.19 14.76
CA ASN A 75 28.50 30.54 16.13
C ASN A 75 27.12 29.93 16.52
N VAL A 76 26.95 29.64 17.81
CA VAL A 76 25.73 28.97 18.33
C VAL A 76 24.47 29.81 18.10
N GLU A 77 24.57 31.13 18.11
CA GLU A 77 23.41 32.00 17.92
C GLU A 77 22.87 31.93 16.48
N THR A 78 23.75 31.96 15.48
CA THR A 78 23.42 31.76 14.07
C THR A 78 22.79 30.37 13.84
N LEU A 79 23.22 29.34 14.58
CA LEU A 79 22.59 28.02 14.50
C LEU A 79 21.17 28.01 15.07
N LYS A 80 20.93 28.71 16.19
CA LYS A 80 19.58 28.87 16.76
C LYS A 80 18.67 29.68 15.83
N GLU A 81 19.17 30.80 15.29
CA GLU A 81 18.45 31.60 14.30
C GLU A 81 18.06 30.77 13.07
N ASN A 82 18.97 29.90 12.60
CA ASN A 82 18.68 28.99 11.49
C ASN A 82 17.59 27.97 11.84
N ILE A 83 17.62 27.36 13.04
CA ILE A 83 16.56 26.46 13.53
C ILE A 83 15.22 27.20 13.54
N VAL A 84 15.16 28.38 14.14
CA VAL A 84 13.92 29.18 14.22
C VAL A 84 13.40 29.50 12.82
N ALA A 85 14.24 30.02 11.93
CA ALA A 85 13.86 30.38 10.57
C ALA A 85 13.32 29.17 9.79
N TYR A 86 13.97 28.01 9.90
CA TYR A 86 13.52 26.80 9.24
C TYR A 86 12.18 26.30 9.78
N PHE A 87 12.05 26.17 11.09
CA PHE A 87 10.86 25.62 11.72
C PHE A 87 9.64 26.52 11.54
N ASN A 88 9.82 27.85 11.44
CA ASN A 88 8.74 28.77 11.06
C ASN A 88 8.21 28.51 9.64
N ILE A 89 9.10 28.25 8.67
CA ILE A 89 8.71 27.90 7.30
C ILE A 89 8.02 26.53 7.27
N LEU A 90 8.53 25.55 8.03
CA LEU A 90 7.92 24.24 8.15
C LEU A 90 6.52 24.30 8.78
N GLN A 91 6.33 25.13 9.80
CA GLN A 91 5.01 25.39 10.38
C GLN A 91 4.06 26.03 9.38
N GLY A 92 4.53 27.03 8.62
CA GLY A 92 3.76 27.62 7.52
C GLY A 92 3.30 26.56 6.51
N PHE A 93 4.21 25.69 6.07
CA PHE A 93 3.90 24.57 5.18
C PHE A 93 2.80 23.64 5.74
N LEU A 94 2.85 23.31 7.04
CA LEU A 94 1.83 22.49 7.69
C LEU A 94 0.45 23.16 7.70
N LEU A 95 0.39 24.47 7.96
CA LEU A 95 -0.86 25.23 7.91
C LEU A 95 -1.47 25.23 6.50
N VAL A 96 -0.65 25.37 5.46
CA VAL A 96 -1.12 25.34 4.06
C VAL A 96 -1.60 23.93 3.67
N CYS A 97 -0.91 22.89 4.16
CA CYS A 97 -1.37 21.50 4.02
C CYS A 97 -2.74 21.29 4.66
N HIS A 98 -2.94 21.81 5.88
CA HIS A 98 -4.21 21.72 6.59
C HIS A 98 -5.34 22.44 5.84
N GLY A 99 -5.12 23.67 5.36
CA GLY A 99 -6.10 24.38 4.55
C GLY A 99 -6.48 23.66 3.24
N SER A 100 -5.57 22.84 2.70
CA SER A 100 -5.83 22.02 1.51
C SER A 100 -6.69 20.77 1.77
N MET A 101 -6.89 20.41 3.04
CA MET A 101 -7.70 19.27 3.47
C MET A 101 -9.19 19.61 3.64
N VAL A 102 -9.59 20.88 3.46
CA VAL A 102 -11.00 21.25 3.45
C VAL A 102 -11.74 20.46 2.35
N GLY A 103 -12.83 19.79 2.70
CA GLY A 103 -13.59 18.94 1.78
C GLY A 103 -12.86 17.66 1.33
N ALA A 104 -11.71 17.32 1.93
CA ALA A 104 -11.00 16.09 1.64
C ALA A 104 -11.68 14.88 2.31
N GLY A 105 -11.95 13.84 1.51
CA GLY A 105 -12.35 12.54 2.01
C GLY A 105 -11.18 11.83 2.72
N PRO A 106 -11.46 10.77 3.51
CA PRO A 106 -10.43 10.02 4.24
C PRO A 106 -9.23 9.60 3.39
N THR A 107 -9.43 9.21 2.14
CA THR A 107 -8.35 8.75 1.25
C THR A 107 -7.43 9.89 0.83
N LEU A 108 -7.99 11.04 0.44
CA LEU A 108 -7.19 12.22 0.11
C LEU A 108 -6.50 12.80 1.35
N HIS A 109 -7.23 12.91 2.46
CA HIS A 109 -6.70 13.40 3.73
C HIS A 109 -5.49 12.56 4.17
N LYS A 110 -5.62 11.22 4.18
CA LYS A 110 -4.51 10.31 4.48
C LYS A 110 -3.31 10.51 3.55
N SER A 111 -3.56 10.72 2.25
CA SER A 111 -2.47 11.01 1.31
C SER A 111 -1.76 12.32 1.64
N ILE A 112 -2.49 13.40 1.91
CA ILE A 112 -1.87 14.70 2.23
C ILE A 112 -1.06 14.58 3.53
N CYS A 113 -1.65 14.01 4.58
CA CYS A 113 -0.97 13.78 5.86
C CYS A 113 0.30 12.93 5.70
N GLY A 114 0.25 11.86 4.89
CA GLY A 114 1.42 11.01 4.65
C GLY A 114 2.59 11.76 4.00
N TYR A 115 2.33 12.60 2.99
CA TYR A 115 3.39 13.37 2.35
C TYR A 115 3.89 14.53 3.23
N ALA A 116 2.99 15.22 3.94
CA ALA A 116 3.38 16.24 4.92
C ALA A 116 4.25 15.66 6.03
N LYS A 117 3.90 14.46 6.53
CA LYS A 117 4.71 13.71 7.50
C LYS A 117 6.12 13.43 6.97
N ASN A 118 6.25 12.97 5.72
CA ASN A 118 7.56 12.70 5.14
C ASN A 118 8.45 13.96 5.09
N VAL A 119 7.88 15.14 4.80
CA VAL A 119 8.62 16.42 4.84
C VAL A 119 9.04 16.77 6.27
N VAL A 120 8.14 16.60 7.25
CA VAL A 120 8.42 16.83 8.67
C VAL A 120 9.51 15.89 9.18
N ASP A 121 9.37 14.59 8.94
CA ASP A 121 10.32 13.57 9.41
C ASP A 121 11.71 13.77 8.78
N SER A 122 11.78 14.11 7.49
CA SER A 122 13.05 14.44 6.82
C SER A 122 13.66 15.72 7.39
N SER A 123 12.85 16.73 7.70
CA SER A 123 13.29 17.97 8.35
C SER A 123 13.84 17.71 9.76
N PHE A 124 13.16 16.89 10.54
CA PHE A 124 13.61 16.49 11.86
C PHE A 124 14.94 15.72 11.77
N SER A 125 15.06 14.81 10.79
CA SER A 125 16.30 14.09 10.52
C SER A 125 17.45 15.06 10.24
N LEU A 126 17.25 16.02 9.31
CA LEU A 126 18.25 17.05 9.00
C LEU A 126 18.80 17.72 10.25
N PHE A 127 17.92 18.27 11.11
CA PHE A 127 18.38 19.01 12.28
C PHE A 127 18.91 18.13 13.40
N LYS A 128 18.35 16.93 13.64
CA LYS A 128 18.89 15.98 14.63
C LYS A 128 20.32 15.57 14.27
N HIS A 129 20.54 15.22 13.01
CA HIS A 129 21.87 14.85 12.53
C HIS A 129 22.84 16.05 12.52
N ALA A 130 22.38 17.23 12.08
CA ALA A 130 23.21 18.43 12.08
C ALA A 130 23.63 18.88 13.48
N VAL A 131 22.69 18.92 14.44
CA VAL A 131 22.97 19.26 15.85
C VAL A 131 23.89 18.22 16.47
N SER A 132 23.61 16.93 16.28
CA SER A 132 24.44 15.85 16.82
C SER A 132 25.88 15.93 16.28
N ALA A 133 26.05 16.13 14.96
CA ALA A 133 27.35 16.26 14.33
C ALA A 133 28.12 17.51 14.80
N TYR A 134 27.41 18.63 15.03
CA TYR A 134 28.00 19.85 15.57
C TYR A 134 28.45 19.70 17.03
N GLU A 135 27.58 19.20 17.91
CA GLU A 135 27.87 19.05 19.34
C GLU A 135 28.96 18.00 19.62
N SER A 136 28.99 16.92 18.83
CA SER A 136 30.02 15.88 18.91
C SER A 136 31.32 16.23 18.18
N ARG A 137 31.35 17.35 17.44
CA ARG A 137 32.45 17.74 16.54
C ARG A 137 32.83 16.61 15.57
N SER A 138 31.82 15.94 15.01
CA SER A 138 32.01 14.82 14.11
C SER A 138 32.75 15.27 12.84
N PRO A 139 33.80 14.54 12.39
CA PRO A 139 34.48 14.82 11.13
C PRO A 139 33.58 14.55 9.90
N ASP A 140 32.57 13.68 10.06
CA ASP A 140 31.65 13.28 8.98
C ASP A 140 30.49 14.26 8.80
N ARG A 141 30.53 15.42 9.47
CA ARG A 141 29.50 16.46 9.34
C ARG A 141 29.34 16.92 7.88
N ASN A 142 30.45 17.03 7.16
CA ASN A 142 30.47 17.52 5.78
C ASN A 142 29.93 16.51 4.76
N THR A 143 29.67 15.27 5.17
CA THR A 143 29.04 14.23 4.34
C THR A 143 27.62 13.94 4.82
N THR A 144 27.43 13.83 6.13
CA THR A 144 26.15 13.50 6.76
C THR A 144 25.12 14.60 6.51
N VAL A 145 25.47 15.87 6.75
CA VAL A 145 24.53 17.00 6.63
C VAL A 145 24.03 17.16 5.18
N PRO A 146 24.88 17.10 4.13
CA PRO A 146 24.39 17.10 2.76
C PRO A 146 23.46 15.91 2.43
N GLN A 147 23.75 14.71 2.93
CA GLN A 147 22.89 13.53 2.70
C GLN A 147 21.48 13.73 3.27
N VAL A 148 21.37 14.14 4.54
CA VAL A 148 20.05 14.39 5.17
C VAL A 148 19.38 15.66 4.65
N THR A 149 20.13 16.59 4.04
CA THR A 149 19.54 17.69 3.29
C THR A 149 18.88 17.17 2.00
N GLY A 150 19.53 16.20 1.33
CA GLY A 150 18.99 15.55 0.13
C GLY A 150 17.66 14.85 0.37
N THR A 151 17.46 14.20 1.53
CA THR A 151 16.18 13.55 1.85
C THR A 151 15.03 14.56 1.98
N VAL A 152 15.31 15.77 2.49
CA VAL A 152 14.31 16.86 2.52
C VAL A 152 13.94 17.29 1.11
N TRP A 153 14.90 17.41 0.19
CA TRP A 153 14.63 17.76 -1.21
C TRP A 153 13.75 16.71 -1.89
N GLU A 154 14.04 15.42 -1.68
CA GLU A 154 13.24 14.32 -2.22
C GLU A 154 11.82 14.33 -1.67
N ALA A 155 11.66 14.54 -0.36
CA ALA A 155 10.35 14.65 0.28
C ALA A 155 9.54 15.84 -0.26
N CYS A 156 10.17 17.01 -0.44
CA CYS A 156 9.52 18.19 -1.02
C CYS A 156 9.17 17.98 -2.49
N ALA A 157 10.05 17.36 -3.28
CA ALA A 157 9.80 17.04 -4.69
C ALA A 157 8.63 16.06 -4.84
N ALA A 158 8.46 15.14 -3.89
CA ALA A 158 7.37 14.18 -3.86
C ALA A 158 5.99 14.85 -3.71
N LEU A 159 5.88 16.07 -3.16
CA LEU A 159 4.62 16.80 -3.05
C LEU A 159 3.92 17.02 -4.40
N LYS A 160 4.69 17.11 -5.49
CA LYS A 160 4.16 17.22 -6.86
C LYS A 160 3.39 15.97 -7.30
N LYS A 161 3.62 14.85 -6.63
CA LYS A 161 2.94 13.58 -6.88
C LYS A 161 1.65 13.46 -6.09
N VAL A 162 1.34 14.29 -5.10
CA VAL A 162 0.12 14.15 -4.28
C VAL A 162 -1.14 14.32 -5.14
N PRO A 163 -2.19 13.51 -4.94
CA PRO A 163 -3.45 13.71 -5.64
C PRO A 163 -4.09 15.06 -5.27
N ALA A 164 -4.47 15.85 -6.27
CA ALA A 164 -5.07 17.18 -6.03
C ALA A 164 -6.56 17.12 -5.64
N SER A 165 -7.23 16.00 -5.85
CA SER A 165 -8.67 15.83 -5.60
C SER A 165 -9.03 14.44 -5.07
N ASN A 166 -10.21 14.33 -4.45
CA ASN A 166 -10.74 13.06 -3.94
C ASN A 166 -10.84 12.00 -5.04
N CYS A 167 -11.28 12.39 -6.25
CA CYS A 167 -11.36 11.47 -7.39
C CYS A 167 -10.00 10.91 -7.79
N ILE A 168 -8.96 11.73 -7.83
CA ILE A 168 -7.60 11.27 -8.17
C ILE A 168 -7.05 10.38 -7.05
N ALA A 169 -7.27 10.75 -5.78
CA ALA A 169 -6.82 9.97 -4.63
C ALA A 169 -7.46 8.57 -4.61
N ILE A 170 -8.78 8.51 -4.77
CA ILE A 170 -9.56 7.28 -4.79
C ILE A 170 -9.21 6.43 -6.03
N GLY A 171 -9.13 7.03 -7.22
CA GLY A 171 -8.74 6.32 -8.44
C GLY A 171 -7.35 5.69 -8.33
N ARG A 172 -6.39 6.37 -7.68
CA ARG A 172 -5.06 5.80 -7.39
C ARG A 172 -5.12 4.66 -6.38
N ALA A 173 -5.92 4.78 -5.32
CA ALA A 173 -6.12 3.70 -4.36
C ALA A 173 -6.72 2.46 -5.03
N MET A 174 -7.74 2.63 -5.89
CA MET A 174 -8.31 1.54 -6.68
C MET A 174 -7.30 0.96 -7.69
N THR A 175 -6.44 1.78 -8.27
CA THR A 175 -5.38 1.28 -9.15
C THR A 175 -4.43 0.35 -8.41
N GLN A 176 -4.08 0.66 -7.15
CA GLN A 176 -3.26 -0.24 -6.32
C GLN A 176 -4.00 -1.56 -6.02
N ILE A 177 -5.31 -1.52 -5.79
CA ILE A 177 -6.13 -2.73 -5.67
C ILE A 177 -6.05 -3.56 -6.95
N GLY A 178 -6.17 -2.94 -8.12
CA GLY A 178 -6.03 -3.62 -9.40
C GLY A 178 -4.63 -4.18 -9.68
N VAL A 179 -3.58 -3.64 -9.06
CA VAL A 179 -2.24 -4.25 -9.10
C VAL A 179 -2.21 -5.50 -8.24
N CYS A 180 -2.69 -5.43 -7.00
CA CYS A 180 -2.79 -6.58 -6.09
C CYS A 180 -3.59 -7.74 -6.72
N LEU A 181 -4.79 -7.47 -7.26
CA LEU A 181 -5.59 -8.48 -7.95
C LEU A 181 -4.90 -9.08 -9.19
N LYS A 182 -4.06 -8.30 -9.88
CA LYS A 182 -3.29 -8.80 -11.02
C LYS A 182 -2.14 -9.70 -10.57
N ASP A 183 -1.51 -9.38 -9.44
CA ASP A 183 -0.46 -10.22 -8.86
C ASP A 183 -1.06 -11.54 -8.35
N ILE A 184 -2.21 -11.51 -7.68
CA ILE A 184 -2.97 -12.71 -7.30
C ILE A 184 -3.33 -13.52 -8.56
N LEU A 185 -3.88 -12.88 -9.59
CA LEU A 185 -4.23 -13.59 -10.84
C LEU A 185 -3.00 -14.23 -11.51
N ARG A 186 -1.83 -13.59 -11.43
CA ARG A 186 -0.58 -14.16 -11.95
C ARG A 186 -0.22 -15.42 -11.16
N GLU A 187 -0.19 -15.33 -9.84
CA GLU A 187 0.10 -16.46 -8.94
C GLU A 187 -0.86 -17.64 -9.19
N MET A 188 -2.15 -17.37 -9.29
CA MET A 188 -3.17 -18.41 -9.52
C MET A 188 -3.06 -19.08 -10.90
N LYS A 189 -2.44 -18.42 -11.88
CA LYS A 189 -2.16 -19.00 -13.20
C LYS A 189 -0.88 -19.83 -13.26
N GLU A 190 -0.04 -19.74 -12.23
CA GLU A 190 1.17 -20.54 -12.10
C GLU A 190 0.92 -21.89 -11.42
N LEU A 191 -0.31 -22.10 -10.90
CA LEU A 191 -0.72 -23.36 -10.28
C LEU A 191 -0.70 -24.52 -11.29
N PRO A 192 -0.27 -25.73 -10.89
CA PRO A 192 -0.17 -26.91 -11.76
C PRO A 192 -1.54 -27.56 -12.03
N ILE A 193 -2.57 -26.75 -12.22
CA ILE A 193 -3.95 -27.22 -12.41
C ILE A 193 -4.10 -27.54 -13.90
N GLY A 194 -3.79 -28.79 -14.27
CA GLY A 194 -3.61 -29.25 -15.65
C GLY A 194 -4.51 -28.56 -16.70
N ASP A 195 -3.86 -27.89 -17.66
CA ASP A 195 -4.44 -27.64 -18.97
C ASP A 195 -4.41 -28.96 -19.73
N SER A 196 -5.50 -29.73 -19.62
CA SER A 196 -5.77 -30.86 -20.52
C SER A 196 -6.11 -30.34 -21.92
N SER A 197 -5.12 -29.74 -22.59
CA SER A 197 -5.00 -29.69 -24.04
C SER A 197 -3.65 -29.05 -24.40
N ASP A 198 -2.85 -29.83 -25.13
CA ASP A 198 -1.64 -29.43 -25.85
C ASP A 198 -0.30 -29.41 -25.09
N SER A 199 0.13 -30.61 -24.68
CA SER A 199 1.49 -31.03 -25.01
C SER A 199 1.45 -32.41 -25.64
N THR A 200 1.50 -32.43 -26.97
CA THR A 200 1.85 -33.63 -27.74
C THR A 200 3.11 -34.23 -27.15
N ALA A 201 2.96 -35.45 -26.65
CA ALA A 201 4.04 -36.33 -26.29
C ALA A 201 5.00 -36.50 -27.47
N GLU A 202 6.25 -36.07 -27.30
CA GLU A 202 7.39 -36.69 -27.98
C GLU A 202 8.46 -37.04 -26.95
N LYS A 203 8.19 -38.11 -26.20
CA LYS A 203 9.22 -38.91 -25.56
C LYS A 203 9.90 -39.74 -26.65
N SER A 204 10.88 -39.17 -27.33
CA SER A 204 11.71 -39.91 -28.28
C SER A 204 12.95 -40.46 -27.56
N THR A 205 12.76 -41.61 -26.92
CA THR A 205 13.84 -42.53 -26.56
C THR A 205 14.44 -43.13 -27.83
N ASN A 206 15.74 -42.94 -28.04
CA ASN A 206 16.57 -43.88 -28.81
C ASN A 206 17.90 -44.05 -28.08
N GLY A 207 18.05 -45.21 -27.45
CA GLY A 207 19.29 -45.65 -26.81
C GLY A 207 20.25 -46.28 -27.81
N VAL A 208 21.54 -46.22 -27.49
CA VAL A 208 22.54 -47.25 -27.82
C VAL A 208 23.52 -47.35 -26.65
N VAL A 209 23.95 -48.59 -26.42
CA VAL A 209 24.46 -49.24 -25.21
C VAL A 209 26.00 -49.23 -25.12
N ASP A 210 26.49 -49.64 -23.93
CA ASP A 210 27.83 -50.12 -23.53
C ASP A 210 28.85 -49.07 -23.03
N THR A 211 29.52 -49.21 -21.88
CA THR A 211 29.97 -50.43 -21.19
C THR A 211 30.48 -50.14 -19.75
N THR A 212 30.27 -51.10 -18.82
CA THR A 212 31.03 -51.43 -17.58
C THR A 212 31.24 -50.39 -16.47
N SER A 213 30.73 -50.65 -15.26
CA SER A 213 31.48 -51.35 -14.19
C SER A 213 30.66 -51.45 -12.88
N CYS A 214 30.82 -52.56 -12.18
CA CYS A 214 30.07 -53.02 -11.02
C CYS A 214 30.48 -52.33 -9.70
N SER A 215 29.51 -52.11 -8.81
CA SER A 215 29.70 -52.31 -7.36
C SER A 215 28.34 -52.42 -6.68
N ASP A 216 28.09 -53.61 -6.12
CA ASP A 216 27.00 -53.94 -5.20
C ASP A 216 27.02 -53.05 -3.95
N ARG A 217 25.87 -52.51 -3.58
CA ARG A 217 25.46 -52.23 -2.19
C ARG A 217 23.94 -52.28 -2.10
N ASP A 218 23.45 -53.43 -1.63
CA ASP A 218 22.11 -53.58 -1.05
C ASP A 218 22.02 -52.88 0.32
N GLU A 219 20.77 -52.58 0.68
CA GLU A 219 20.23 -52.05 1.94
C GLU A 219 20.42 -50.52 2.14
N VAL A 220 19.38 -49.70 2.16
CA VAL A 220 18.03 -49.89 2.72
C VAL A 220 17.06 -49.00 1.95
N SER A 221 15.98 -49.60 1.45
CA SER A 221 14.76 -48.89 1.05
C SER A 221 14.17 -48.27 2.31
N SER A 222 14.48 -47.00 2.58
CA SER A 222 13.66 -46.19 3.47
C SER A 222 12.67 -45.45 2.60
N ASP A 223 11.47 -46.01 2.53
CA ASP A 223 10.24 -45.27 2.27
C ASP A 223 10.31 -43.97 3.06
N LEU A 224 10.58 -42.89 2.35
CA LEU A 224 10.22 -41.55 2.76
C LEU A 224 9.14 -41.15 1.77
N ASP A 225 7.98 -41.80 1.89
CA ASP A 225 6.70 -41.22 1.50
C ASP A 225 6.55 -39.94 2.33
N MET A 226 7.08 -38.85 1.79
CA MET A 226 6.91 -37.50 2.29
C MET A 226 6.00 -36.82 1.28
N ASP A 227 4.73 -36.77 1.66
CA ASP A 227 3.65 -35.90 1.16
C ASP A 227 3.18 -36.12 -0.29
N ASP A 228 2.38 -37.17 -0.51
CA ASP A 228 1.45 -37.33 -1.65
C ASP A 228 0.15 -36.50 -1.46
N ASP A 229 0.08 -35.65 -0.41
CA ASP A 229 -1.12 -34.90 0.02
C ASP A 229 -1.18 -33.44 -0.51
N ASP A 230 -0.20 -33.00 -1.31
CA ASP A 230 -0.12 -31.63 -1.86
C ASP A 230 -0.60 -31.51 -3.32
N ASP A 231 -0.97 -32.63 -3.96
CA ASP A 231 -1.42 -32.65 -5.35
C ASP A 231 -2.93 -32.41 -5.44
N PHE A 232 -3.35 -31.57 -6.40
CA PHE A 232 -4.76 -31.28 -6.65
C PHE A 232 -5.52 -32.53 -7.09
N THR A 233 -6.63 -32.84 -6.41
CA THR A 233 -7.65 -33.75 -6.95
C THR A 233 -8.35 -33.14 -8.18
N GLU A 234 -9.07 -33.94 -8.97
CA GLU A 234 -9.82 -33.45 -10.14
C GLU A 234 -10.89 -32.40 -9.74
N GLU A 235 -11.52 -32.61 -8.58
CA GLU A 235 -12.52 -31.71 -7.98
C GLU A 235 -11.87 -30.42 -7.49
N GLU A 236 -10.77 -30.50 -6.72
CA GLU A 236 -10.01 -29.33 -6.28
C GLU A 236 -9.43 -28.53 -7.45
N ALA A 237 -9.02 -29.22 -8.52
CA ALA A 237 -8.57 -28.60 -9.76
C ALA A 237 -9.71 -27.85 -10.48
N ALA A 238 -10.93 -28.39 -10.48
CA ALA A 238 -12.10 -27.71 -11.03
C ALA A 238 -12.44 -26.44 -10.23
N VAL A 239 -12.46 -26.53 -8.90
CA VAL A 239 -12.65 -25.38 -7.99
C VAL A 239 -11.57 -24.33 -8.26
N ALA A 240 -10.31 -24.73 -8.38
CA ALA A 240 -9.21 -23.80 -8.60
C ALA A 240 -9.31 -23.04 -9.93
N LYS A 241 -9.76 -23.69 -11.01
CA LYS A 241 -10.06 -23.03 -12.30
C LYS A 241 -11.19 -22.01 -12.18
N LEU A 242 -12.22 -22.31 -11.39
CA LEU A 242 -13.30 -21.38 -11.11
C LEU A 242 -12.79 -20.17 -10.31
N VAL A 243 -11.95 -20.38 -9.30
CA VAL A 243 -11.32 -19.29 -8.54
C VAL A 243 -10.47 -18.39 -9.44
N VAL A 244 -9.67 -18.94 -10.36
CA VAL A 244 -8.92 -18.13 -11.36
C VAL A 244 -9.85 -17.23 -12.15
N THR A 245 -11.03 -17.73 -12.54
CA THR A 245 -12.05 -16.97 -13.27
C THR A 245 -12.64 -15.86 -12.38
N VAL A 246 -12.97 -16.16 -11.12
CA VAL A 246 -13.43 -15.19 -10.11
C VAL A 246 -12.40 -14.06 -9.91
N VAL A 247 -11.11 -14.40 -9.77
CA VAL A 247 -10.03 -13.40 -9.64
C VAL A 247 -9.97 -12.52 -10.89
N SER A 248 -10.03 -13.11 -12.09
CA SER A 248 -10.02 -12.37 -13.36
C SER A 248 -11.18 -11.39 -13.49
N ASP A 249 -12.40 -11.82 -13.15
CA ASP A 249 -13.60 -10.99 -13.26
C ASP A 249 -13.65 -9.90 -12.18
N SER A 250 -13.18 -10.19 -10.97
CA SER A 250 -13.01 -9.17 -9.93
C SER A 250 -12.06 -8.04 -10.39
N LEU A 251 -10.98 -8.39 -11.09
CA LEU A 251 -10.06 -7.42 -11.68
C LEU A 251 -10.73 -6.60 -12.80
N ALA A 252 -11.60 -7.21 -13.59
CA ALA A 252 -12.39 -6.50 -14.60
C ALA A 252 -13.35 -5.49 -13.96
N VAL A 253 -14.06 -5.88 -12.91
CA VAL A 253 -14.94 -5.01 -12.12
C VAL A 253 -14.17 -3.80 -11.57
N VAL A 254 -13.01 -4.02 -10.93
CA VAL A 254 -12.19 -2.91 -10.40
C VAL A 254 -11.69 -1.98 -11.51
N LYS A 255 -11.28 -2.52 -12.68
CA LYS A 255 -10.88 -1.70 -13.84
C LYS A 255 -12.03 -0.82 -14.35
N GLU A 256 -13.24 -1.36 -14.44
CA GLU A 256 -14.41 -0.60 -14.87
C GLU A 256 -14.82 0.44 -13.82
N ALA A 257 -14.72 0.13 -12.52
CA ALA A 257 -14.93 1.10 -11.46
C ALA A 257 -13.90 2.27 -11.51
N ILE A 258 -12.63 1.99 -11.81
CA ILE A 258 -11.60 3.02 -12.05
C ILE A 258 -12.00 3.90 -13.25
N ARG A 259 -12.43 3.28 -14.36
CA ARG A 259 -12.90 4.03 -15.54
C ARG A 259 -14.07 4.92 -15.21
N PHE A 260 -15.03 4.43 -14.42
CA PHE A 260 -16.20 5.20 -13.98
C PHE A 260 -15.79 6.43 -13.16
N ILE A 261 -14.98 6.26 -12.11
CA ILE A 261 -14.50 7.38 -11.29
C ILE A 261 -13.67 8.38 -12.12
N THR A 262 -12.84 7.87 -13.02
CA THR A 262 -12.06 8.73 -13.94
C THR A 262 -12.98 9.49 -14.91
N GLY A 263 -14.10 8.89 -15.31
CA GLY A 263 -15.15 9.53 -16.10
C GLY A 263 -15.84 10.66 -15.32
N LEU A 264 -16.16 10.44 -14.03
CA LEU A 264 -16.74 11.47 -13.15
C LEU A 264 -15.84 12.71 -13.02
N LEU A 265 -14.52 12.51 -12.96
CA LEU A 265 -13.56 13.61 -12.95
C LEU A 265 -13.64 14.47 -14.23
N LYS A 266 -13.86 13.85 -15.39
CA LYS A 266 -13.95 14.55 -16.69
C LYS A 266 -15.29 15.28 -16.86
N SER A 267 -16.39 14.73 -16.34
CA SER A 267 -17.75 15.29 -16.51
C SER A 267 -18.06 16.45 -15.56
N SER A 268 -17.41 16.51 -14.39
CA SER A 268 -17.61 17.58 -13.39
C SER A 268 -17.11 18.95 -13.88
N GLY A 269 -16.28 18.99 -14.93
CA GLY A 269 -15.53 20.18 -15.31
C GLY A 269 -14.51 20.54 -14.22
N ASN A 270 -13.52 21.36 -14.55
CA ASN A 270 -12.46 21.78 -13.61
C ASN A 270 -12.96 22.70 -12.46
N LYS A 271 -14.23 22.59 -12.05
CA LYS A 271 -14.81 23.38 -10.97
C LYS A 271 -14.45 22.75 -9.63
N ASN A 272 -13.62 23.45 -8.85
CA ASN A 272 -13.35 23.09 -7.46
C ASN A 272 -14.67 22.97 -6.68
N GLY A 273 -14.79 21.90 -5.88
CA GLY A 273 -15.97 21.64 -5.05
C GLY A 273 -17.12 20.89 -5.74
N ALA A 274 -17.09 20.70 -7.07
CA ALA A 274 -18.21 20.14 -7.83
C ALA A 274 -18.52 18.63 -7.60
N ASN A 275 -17.83 17.99 -6.65
CA ASN A 275 -18.05 16.59 -6.25
C ASN A 275 -17.91 16.40 -4.72
N GLU A 276 -17.97 17.46 -3.90
CA GLU A 276 -17.87 17.32 -2.44
C GLU A 276 -19.02 16.49 -1.86
N ASP A 277 -20.22 16.65 -2.42
CA ASP A 277 -21.42 15.86 -2.17
C ASP A 277 -21.28 14.38 -2.54
N LYS A 278 -20.32 14.05 -3.40
CA LYS A 278 -20.06 12.70 -3.90
C LYS A 278 -18.91 11.99 -3.21
N VAL A 279 -18.20 12.66 -2.29
CA VAL A 279 -17.04 12.09 -1.62
C VAL A 279 -17.40 10.83 -0.83
N GLU A 280 -18.49 10.87 -0.06
CA GLU A 280 -18.91 9.72 0.75
C GLU A 280 -19.25 8.48 -0.11
N PRO A 281 -20.10 8.55 -1.14
CA PRO A 281 -20.32 7.40 -2.03
C PRO A 281 -19.04 6.90 -2.72
N MET A 282 -18.12 7.78 -3.10
CA MET A 282 -16.84 7.37 -3.70
C MET A 282 -15.95 6.60 -2.71
N GLU A 283 -15.91 7.03 -1.45
CA GLU A 283 -15.14 6.35 -0.39
C GLU A 283 -15.76 5.00 -0.02
N LYS A 284 -17.10 4.90 0.00
CA LYS A 284 -17.80 3.61 0.16
C LYS A 284 -17.54 2.67 -1.01
N LEU A 285 -17.58 3.17 -2.25
CA LEU A 285 -17.21 2.38 -3.43
C LEU A 285 -15.77 1.85 -3.35
N LEU A 286 -14.82 2.67 -2.90
CA LEU A 286 -13.45 2.23 -2.64
C LEU A 286 -13.39 1.16 -1.54
N SER A 287 -14.19 1.30 -0.47
CA SER A 287 -14.27 0.31 0.60
C SER A 287 -14.71 -1.05 0.08
N HIS A 288 -15.76 -1.10 -0.76
CA HIS A 288 -16.20 -2.36 -1.38
C HIS A 288 -15.14 -2.97 -2.30
N CYS A 289 -14.38 -2.16 -3.05
CA CYS A 289 -13.27 -2.67 -3.85
C CYS A 289 -12.15 -3.27 -2.98
N LYS A 290 -11.86 -2.69 -1.81
CA LYS A 290 -10.87 -3.23 -0.86
C LYS A 290 -11.36 -4.54 -0.25
N GLU A 291 -12.64 -4.60 0.12
CA GLU A 291 -13.27 -5.80 0.66
C GLU A 291 -13.23 -6.94 -0.36
N ILE A 292 -13.63 -6.68 -1.62
CA ILE A 292 -13.53 -7.66 -2.72
C ILE A 292 -12.10 -8.15 -2.88
N ALA A 293 -11.12 -7.25 -2.90
CA ALA A 293 -9.71 -7.67 -3.05
C ALA A 293 -9.20 -8.49 -1.87
N GLY A 294 -9.63 -8.16 -0.65
CA GLY A 294 -9.33 -8.98 0.53
C GLY A 294 -9.93 -10.37 0.42
N GLN A 295 -11.21 -10.48 0.04
CA GLN A 295 -11.87 -11.79 -0.12
C GLN A 295 -11.32 -12.61 -1.29
N VAL A 296 -10.89 -11.96 -2.38
CA VAL A 296 -10.20 -12.64 -3.48
C VAL A 296 -8.82 -13.14 -3.05
N ASN A 297 -8.10 -12.40 -2.22
CA ASN A 297 -6.84 -12.86 -1.63
C ASN A 297 -7.05 -14.06 -0.71
N ASP A 298 -8.07 -14.00 0.15
CA ASP A 298 -8.43 -15.11 1.04
C ASP A 298 -8.81 -16.35 0.21
N LEU A 299 -9.64 -16.18 -0.84
CA LEU A 299 -10.03 -17.24 -1.75
C LEU A 299 -8.83 -17.83 -2.52
N GLY A 300 -7.87 -16.98 -2.89
CA GLY A 300 -6.62 -17.42 -3.51
C GLY A 300 -5.77 -18.28 -2.57
N ALA A 301 -5.76 -17.97 -1.27
CA ALA A 301 -5.05 -18.79 -0.28
C ALA A 301 -5.78 -20.11 0.02
N SER A 302 -7.11 -20.13 0.03
CA SER A 302 -7.90 -21.34 0.27
C SER A 302 -7.85 -22.35 -0.89
N VAL A 303 -7.31 -21.97 -2.05
CA VAL A 303 -7.27 -22.83 -3.25
C VAL A 303 -6.21 -23.93 -3.19
N TYR A 304 -5.19 -23.75 -2.35
CA TYR A 304 -4.11 -24.72 -2.22
C TYR A 304 -4.60 -25.93 -1.42
N PRO A 305 -4.26 -27.17 -1.83
CA PRO A 305 -4.61 -28.36 -1.06
C PRO A 305 -4.05 -28.36 0.36
N PRO A 306 -4.76 -28.95 1.34
CA PRO A 306 -6.16 -29.37 1.26
C PRO A 306 -7.11 -28.16 1.26
N GLN A 307 -8.08 -28.13 0.34
CA GLN A 307 -8.98 -26.98 0.20
C GLN A 307 -10.02 -26.88 1.34
N ASP A 308 -10.27 -25.66 1.84
CA ASP A 308 -11.33 -25.38 2.82
C ASP A 308 -12.59 -24.80 2.14
N ALA A 309 -13.52 -25.67 1.76
CA ALA A 309 -14.79 -25.29 1.13
C ALA A 309 -15.66 -24.38 2.01
N SER A 310 -15.54 -24.43 3.33
CA SER A 310 -16.30 -23.57 4.25
C SER A 310 -15.78 -22.13 4.19
N GLU A 311 -14.46 -21.94 4.20
CA GLU A 311 -13.84 -20.63 4.01
C GLU A 311 -14.16 -20.04 2.64
N MET A 312 -14.09 -20.85 1.58
CA MET A 312 -14.45 -20.41 0.23
C MET A 312 -15.91 -19.94 0.13
N LYS A 313 -16.87 -20.67 0.73
CA LYS A 313 -18.28 -20.26 0.78
C LYS A 313 -18.49 -18.93 1.50
N LEU A 314 -17.78 -18.72 2.61
CA LEU A 314 -17.83 -17.44 3.34
C LEU A 314 -17.24 -16.29 2.52
N ALA A 315 -16.13 -16.52 1.80
CA ALA A 315 -15.54 -15.55 0.91
C ALA A 315 -16.51 -15.19 -0.23
N VAL A 316 -17.11 -16.18 -0.89
CA VAL A 316 -18.12 -15.98 -1.95
C VAL A 316 -19.30 -15.14 -1.46
N LYS A 317 -19.84 -15.41 -0.27
CA LYS A 317 -20.93 -14.63 0.31
C LYS A 317 -20.55 -13.15 0.50
N ARG A 318 -19.36 -12.88 1.04
CA ARG A 318 -18.86 -11.51 1.21
C ARG A 318 -18.57 -10.83 -0.13
N LEU A 319 -18.17 -11.58 -1.15
CA LEU A 319 -18.03 -11.06 -2.52
C LEU A 319 -19.37 -10.58 -3.09
N TYR A 320 -20.47 -11.33 -2.89
CA TYR A 320 -21.82 -10.87 -3.27
C TYR A 320 -22.22 -9.58 -2.55
N ASP A 321 -21.97 -9.48 -1.24
CA ASP A 321 -22.23 -8.27 -0.46
C ASP A 321 -21.43 -7.07 -1.02
N GLY A 322 -20.16 -7.30 -1.37
CA GLY A 322 -19.29 -6.32 -2.02
C GLY A 322 -19.84 -5.83 -3.37
N ILE A 323 -20.24 -6.74 -4.25
CA ILE A 323 -20.83 -6.42 -5.57
C ILE A 323 -22.10 -5.57 -5.41
N ASN A 324 -22.99 -5.97 -4.51
CA ASN A 324 -24.24 -5.25 -4.27
C ASN A 324 -23.99 -3.85 -3.69
N GLY A 325 -23.01 -3.74 -2.79
CA GLY A 325 -22.51 -2.46 -2.30
C GLY A 325 -21.99 -1.57 -3.43
N MET A 326 -21.15 -2.11 -4.32
CA MET A 326 -20.64 -1.37 -5.48
C MET A 326 -21.77 -0.85 -6.38
N ARG A 327 -22.78 -1.68 -6.71
CA ARG A 327 -23.93 -1.26 -7.53
C ARG A 327 -24.67 -0.08 -6.91
N LYS A 328 -24.93 -0.15 -5.60
CA LYS A 328 -25.62 0.88 -4.85
C LYS A 328 -24.87 2.21 -4.90
N GLU A 329 -23.57 2.18 -4.61
CA GLU A 329 -22.76 3.41 -4.58
C GLU A 329 -22.53 4.00 -5.98
N ILE A 330 -22.41 3.18 -7.03
CA ILE A 330 -22.40 3.65 -8.42
C ILE A 330 -23.72 4.38 -8.75
N GLY A 331 -24.85 3.83 -8.30
CA GLY A 331 -26.16 4.47 -8.42
C GLY A 331 -26.24 5.82 -7.71
N HIS A 332 -25.74 5.91 -6.47
CA HIS A 332 -25.68 7.18 -5.73
C HIS A 332 -24.80 8.23 -6.40
N LEU A 333 -23.78 7.82 -7.15
CA LEU A 333 -22.92 8.71 -7.92
C LEU A 333 -23.59 9.27 -9.19
N GLY A 334 -24.87 8.92 -9.43
CA GLY A 334 -25.65 9.37 -10.57
C GLY A 334 -25.26 8.68 -11.88
N GLY A 335 -24.61 7.52 -11.79
CA GLY A 335 -24.14 6.75 -12.94
C GLY A 335 -24.98 5.49 -13.20
N SER A 336 -25.21 5.20 -14.48
CA SER A 336 -25.56 3.86 -14.95
C SER A 336 -24.62 3.46 -16.11
N PRO A 337 -23.30 3.35 -15.86
CA PRO A 337 -22.37 2.94 -16.90
C PRO A 337 -22.61 1.46 -17.25
N ALA A 338 -23.14 1.21 -18.44
CA ALA A 338 -23.43 -0.14 -18.93
C ALA A 338 -22.23 -1.10 -18.80
N SER A 339 -21.00 -0.60 -18.99
CA SER A 339 -19.80 -1.43 -18.87
C SER A 339 -19.52 -1.92 -17.44
N VAL A 340 -19.74 -1.09 -16.42
CA VAL A 340 -19.50 -1.50 -15.02
C VAL A 340 -20.57 -2.47 -14.54
N PHE A 341 -21.84 -2.23 -14.90
CA PHE A 341 -22.92 -3.15 -14.55
C PHE A 341 -22.78 -4.50 -15.25
N ALA A 342 -22.39 -4.52 -16.53
CA ALA A 342 -22.08 -5.76 -17.24
C ALA A 342 -20.90 -6.52 -16.61
N ALA A 343 -19.85 -5.82 -16.17
CA ALA A 343 -18.74 -6.45 -15.45
C ALA A 343 -19.20 -7.05 -14.09
N LEU A 344 -20.04 -6.34 -13.35
CA LEU A 344 -20.60 -6.82 -12.08
C LEU A 344 -21.52 -8.03 -12.28
N GLU A 345 -22.33 -8.05 -13.34
CA GLU A 345 -23.15 -9.21 -13.73
C GLU A 345 -22.31 -10.42 -14.13
N GLY A 346 -21.23 -10.20 -14.90
CA GLY A 346 -20.27 -11.26 -15.24
C GLY A 346 -19.63 -11.86 -13.99
N PHE A 347 -19.16 -11.00 -13.09
CA PHE A 347 -18.57 -11.42 -11.83
C PHE A 347 -19.55 -12.20 -10.94
N GLU A 348 -20.79 -11.75 -10.84
CA GLU A 348 -21.87 -12.45 -10.11
C GLU A 348 -22.14 -13.84 -10.68
N LYS A 349 -22.17 -13.98 -12.00
CA LYS A 349 -22.33 -15.28 -12.66
C LYS A 349 -21.20 -16.25 -12.31
N CYS A 350 -19.95 -15.77 -12.29
CA CYS A 350 -18.79 -16.59 -11.94
C CYS A 350 -18.80 -17.02 -10.46
N LEU A 351 -19.28 -16.15 -9.55
CA LEU A 351 -19.51 -16.54 -8.16
C LEU A 351 -20.57 -17.64 -8.04
N GLY A 352 -21.66 -17.55 -8.81
CA GLY A 352 -22.70 -18.59 -8.84
C GLY A 352 -22.19 -19.94 -9.35
N SER A 353 -21.28 -19.95 -10.32
CA SER A 353 -20.61 -21.17 -10.78
C SER A 353 -19.72 -21.78 -9.70
N LEU A 354 -18.92 -20.97 -9.01
CA LEU A 354 -18.09 -21.44 -7.89
C LEU A 354 -18.93 -21.97 -6.72
N GLU A 355 -20.01 -21.28 -6.37
CA GLU A 355 -20.92 -21.70 -5.30
C GLU A 355 -21.61 -23.05 -5.60
N GLY A 356 -21.95 -23.29 -6.87
CA GLY A 356 -22.50 -24.57 -7.33
C GLY A 356 -21.52 -25.73 -7.11
N GLU A 357 -20.27 -25.58 -7.56
CA GLU A 357 -19.23 -26.60 -7.40
C GLU A 357 -18.97 -26.92 -5.92
N LEU A 358 -18.90 -25.88 -5.07
CA LEU A 358 -18.70 -26.04 -3.63
C LEU A 358 -19.89 -26.69 -2.91
N ALA A 359 -21.08 -26.69 -3.51
CA ALA A 359 -22.29 -27.30 -2.93
C ALA A 359 -22.38 -28.80 -3.22
N ASP A 360 -21.88 -29.25 -4.38
CA ASP A 360 -21.90 -30.66 -4.79
C ASP A 360 -21.00 -31.53 -3.90
N ASP A 361 -19.94 -30.96 -3.36
CA ASP A 361 -18.99 -31.61 -2.43
C ASP A 361 -19.67 -32.12 -1.14
N VAL A 362 -20.64 -31.37 -0.60
CA VAL A 362 -21.38 -31.76 0.61
C VAL A 362 -22.35 -32.92 0.35
N VAL A 363 -22.85 -33.04 -0.89
CA VAL A 363 -23.77 -34.12 -1.27
C VAL A 363 -23.00 -35.43 -1.46
N ASN A 364 -21.81 -35.38 -2.07
CA ASN A 364 -20.93 -36.53 -2.20
C ASN A 364 -20.46 -37.07 -0.84
N ASP A 365 -20.12 -36.19 0.11
CA ASP A 365 -19.79 -36.59 1.49
C ASP A 365 -20.95 -37.28 2.21
N MET A 366 -22.18 -36.83 1.99
CA MET A 366 -23.38 -37.44 2.58
C MET A 366 -23.73 -38.79 1.94
N GLU A 367 -23.52 -38.97 0.63
CA GLU A 367 -23.77 -40.24 -0.06
C GLU A 367 -22.72 -41.31 0.32
N ASN A 368 -21.45 -40.93 0.47
CA ASN A 368 -20.37 -41.84 0.87
C ASN A 368 -20.51 -42.38 2.31
N LEU A 369 -21.17 -41.62 3.20
CA LEU A 369 -21.55 -42.09 4.54
C LEU A 369 -22.72 -43.08 4.53
N THR A 370 -23.55 -43.10 3.47
CA THR A 370 -24.69 -44.03 3.37
C THR A 370 -24.36 -45.37 2.72
N LEU A 371 -23.22 -45.48 2.03
CA LEU A 371 -22.79 -46.71 1.34
C LEU A 371 -21.81 -47.57 2.15
N SER A 372 -21.42 -47.15 3.36
CA SER A 372 -20.45 -47.84 4.22
C SER A 372 -21.07 -48.80 5.25
N HIS A 373 -22.25 -49.36 4.97
CA HIS A 373 -22.99 -50.25 5.88
C HIS A 373 -22.90 -51.74 5.60
#